data_AF-A0A950VHI8-F1
#
_entry.id   AF-A0A950VHI8-F1
#
_cell.length_a   1.000
_cell.length_b   1.000
_cell.length_c   1.000
_cell.angle_alpha   90.00
_cell.angle_beta   90.00
_cell.angle_gamma   90.00
#
_symmetry.space_group_name_H-M   'P 1'
#
loop_
_entity.id
_entity.type
_entity.pdbx_description
1 polymer ?
#
loop_
_entity_poly.entity_id
_entity_poly.type
_entity_poly.pdbx_seq_one_letter_code
_entity_poly.pdbx_strand_id
1 'polypeptide(L)'
;MKDGFVPIRDAEGNVRGLMDRATADYLASQAPDPTQASLNALLADVTRVRVVSFASLLQGVAEQKVLLDTSDPLSLIAFRNCLAIVEDPDTFGHCMCCGDPHLQLYAGDRLLATLGYHHGFAIRWDAWKHDAVLKEPDRLLDWMTAHGVHGPRGEVDESRRRAEESARQAECWLRAMPTCLRPFWEEMDNHRDPALHRRLLEALRASSPSPADQALTLFGWLGSGVGPWSGYPSYESVPLQLLLYYPTQLLVKALTASEPTASQIVGAARYFADWDFRQTKKGDSRLLPAELKQRLLEAAAVTGIADNVARARKAYAG
;
A
#
# COMPACT_ATOMS: atom_id res chain seq x y z
N MET A 1 3.34 -17.56 20.64
CA MET A 1 3.69 -17.34 19.22
C MET A 1 3.62 -18.62 18.37
N LYS A 2 3.60 -19.85 18.95
CA LYS A 2 3.47 -21.10 18.18
C LYS A 2 2.06 -21.39 17.64
N ASP A 3 1.03 -20.67 18.09
CA ASP A 3 -0.37 -20.94 17.73
C ASP A 3 -0.95 -20.05 16.61
N GLY A 4 -0.15 -19.11 16.09
CA GLY A 4 -0.61 -18.11 15.12
C GLY A 4 -0.76 -18.59 13.68
N PHE A 5 -0.27 -19.79 13.35
CA PHE A 5 -0.35 -20.35 11.99
C PHE A 5 -0.86 -21.79 12.03
N VAL A 6 -1.59 -22.18 10.97
CA VAL A 6 -2.06 -23.54 10.71
C VAL A 6 -1.44 -24.11 9.44
N PRO A 7 -1.19 -25.42 9.36
CA PRO A 7 -0.74 -26.05 8.13
C PRO A 7 -1.87 -26.10 7.10
N ILE A 8 -1.59 -25.64 5.88
CA ILE A 8 -2.43 -25.87 4.70
C ILE A 8 -2.08 -27.27 4.18
N ARG A 9 -3.08 -28.14 4.09
CA ARG A 9 -2.90 -29.53 3.63
C ARG A 9 -3.54 -29.73 2.26
N ASP A 10 -2.88 -30.49 1.39
CA ASP A 10 -3.48 -30.96 0.13
C ASP A 10 -4.47 -32.10 0.36
N ALA A 11 -5.09 -32.61 -0.72
CA ALA A 11 -6.07 -33.69 -0.67
C ALA A 11 -5.50 -34.98 -0.07
N GLU A 12 -4.18 -35.18 -0.19
CA GLU A 12 -3.43 -36.31 0.37
C GLU A 12 -2.96 -36.08 1.81
N GLY A 13 -3.28 -34.91 2.40
CA GLY A 13 -2.94 -34.54 3.77
C GLY A 13 -1.53 -33.99 3.96
N ASN A 14 -0.75 -33.80 2.89
CA ASN A 14 0.60 -33.25 2.95
C ASN A 14 0.55 -31.73 3.18
N VAL A 15 1.46 -31.22 4.00
CA VAL A 15 1.55 -29.78 4.27
C VAL A 15 2.18 -29.07 3.06
N ARG A 16 1.40 -28.21 2.39
CA ARG A 16 1.84 -27.40 1.23
C ARG A 16 2.16 -25.96 1.59
N GLY A 17 1.82 -25.53 2.80
CA GLY A 17 2.10 -24.18 3.28
C GLY A 17 1.62 -23.95 4.71
N LEU A 18 1.74 -22.71 5.15
CA LEU A 18 1.19 -22.23 6.42
C LEU A 18 0.22 -21.08 6.11
N MET A 19 -0.89 -21.03 6.83
CA MET A 19 -1.87 -19.96 6.81
C MET A 19 -1.96 -19.38 8.21
N ASP A 20 -2.18 -18.07 8.36
CA ASP A 20 -2.44 -17.54 9.70
C ASP A 20 -3.76 -18.11 10.24
N ARG A 21 -3.84 -18.24 11.56
CA ARG A 21 -4.99 -18.84 12.26
C ARG A 21 -6.29 -18.09 11.96
N ALA A 22 -6.25 -16.75 11.92
CA ALA A 22 -7.45 -15.94 11.71
C ALA A 22 -8.06 -16.20 10.32
N THR A 23 -7.23 -16.29 9.27
CA THR A 23 -7.70 -16.65 7.92
C THR A 23 -8.31 -18.05 7.92
N ALA A 24 -7.68 -19.01 8.60
CA ALA A 24 -8.18 -20.38 8.65
C ALA A 24 -9.52 -20.49 9.39
N ASP A 25 -9.66 -19.78 10.50
CA ASP A 25 -10.90 -19.74 11.29
C ASP A 25 -12.02 -19.08 10.48
N TYR A 26 -11.73 -18.01 9.73
CA TYR A 26 -12.68 -17.39 8.81
C TYR A 26 -13.12 -18.35 7.69
N LEU A 27 -12.19 -19.03 7.03
CA LEU A 27 -12.51 -20.00 5.97
C LEU A 27 -13.33 -21.19 6.49
N ALA A 28 -13.07 -21.63 7.72
CA ALA A 28 -13.81 -22.70 8.37
C ALA A 28 -15.18 -22.25 8.91
N SER A 29 -15.37 -20.95 9.15
CA SER A 29 -16.57 -20.40 9.76
C SER A 29 -17.83 -20.72 8.96
N GLN A 30 -18.83 -21.21 9.69
CA GLN A 30 -20.20 -21.45 9.22
C GLN A 30 -21.17 -20.41 9.79
N ALA A 31 -20.66 -19.30 10.35
CA ALA A 31 -21.50 -18.20 10.79
C ALA A 31 -22.32 -17.64 9.61
N PRO A 32 -23.51 -17.10 9.87
CA PRO A 32 -24.32 -16.49 8.82
C PRO A 32 -23.67 -15.21 8.28
N ASP A 33 -24.13 -14.82 7.11
CA ASP A 33 -23.81 -13.52 6.52
C ASP A 33 -24.41 -12.36 7.35
N PRO A 34 -23.79 -11.17 7.29
CA PRO A 34 -24.32 -10.00 7.98
C PRO A 34 -25.68 -9.61 7.39
N THR A 35 -26.65 -9.39 8.29
CA THR A 35 -27.97 -8.87 7.90
C THR A 35 -28.36 -7.68 8.78
N GLN A 36 -29.02 -6.69 8.18
CA GLN A 36 -29.56 -5.54 8.90
C GLN A 36 -30.56 -6.00 9.96
N ALA A 37 -31.32 -7.07 9.69
CA ALA A 37 -32.24 -7.66 10.64
C ALA A 37 -31.53 -8.15 11.92
N SER A 38 -30.43 -8.91 11.77
CA SER A 38 -29.66 -9.39 12.94
C SER A 38 -29.01 -8.25 13.71
N LEU A 39 -28.51 -7.22 13.02
CA LEU A 39 -27.96 -6.03 13.65
C LEU A 39 -29.03 -5.23 14.39
N ASN A 40 -30.20 -5.03 13.79
CA ASN A 40 -31.31 -4.32 14.42
C ASN A 40 -31.79 -5.04 15.68
N ALA A 41 -31.85 -6.37 15.67
CA ALA A 41 -32.21 -7.17 16.83
C ALA A 41 -31.22 -6.94 17.99
N LEU A 42 -29.91 -6.92 17.71
CA LEU A 42 -28.88 -6.57 18.68
C LEU A 42 -29.05 -5.14 19.21
N LEU A 43 -29.25 -4.17 18.31
CA LEU A 43 -29.33 -2.74 18.65
C LEU A 43 -30.60 -2.35 19.44
N ALA A 44 -31.65 -3.17 19.37
CA ALA A 44 -32.91 -2.93 20.09
C ALA A 44 -32.72 -2.88 21.61
N ASP A 45 -31.85 -3.73 22.14
CA ASP A 45 -31.59 -3.83 23.59
C ASP A 45 -30.45 -2.92 24.08
N VAL A 46 -29.78 -2.20 23.17
CA VAL A 46 -28.66 -1.32 23.51
C VAL A 46 -29.14 -0.08 24.24
N THR A 47 -28.56 0.18 25.41
CA THR A 47 -28.86 1.35 26.27
C THR A 47 -27.60 2.16 26.60
N ARG A 48 -26.43 1.68 26.16
CA ARG A 48 -25.14 2.34 26.34
C ARG A 48 -24.16 1.85 25.28
N VAL A 49 -23.34 2.77 24.77
CA VAL A 49 -22.26 2.47 23.82
C VAL A 49 -20.95 2.98 24.40
N ARG A 50 -19.92 2.14 24.32
CA ARG A 50 -18.53 2.53 24.55
C ARG A 50 -17.73 2.39 23.27
N VAL A 51 -16.92 3.39 22.98
CA VAL A 51 -15.90 3.31 21.94
C VAL A 51 -14.57 3.15 22.64
N VAL A 52 -13.87 2.06 22.34
CA VAL A 52 -12.58 1.75 22.97
C VAL A 52 -11.52 1.53 21.90
N SER A 53 -10.28 1.92 22.20
CA SER A 53 -9.15 1.57 21.33
C SER A 53 -8.91 0.06 21.36
N PHE A 54 -8.45 -0.50 20.26
CA PHE A 54 -7.95 -1.86 20.22
C PHE A 54 -6.68 -1.98 21.07
N ALA A 55 -6.65 -2.94 21.99
CA ALA A 55 -5.43 -3.27 22.73
C ALA A 55 -4.61 -4.26 21.90
N SER A 56 -3.44 -3.81 21.43
CA SER A 56 -2.51 -4.63 20.67
C SER A 56 -1.20 -4.77 21.43
N LEU A 57 -0.98 -5.96 22.02
CA LEU A 57 0.32 -6.32 22.61
C LEU A 57 1.46 -6.24 21.58
N LEU A 58 1.16 -6.44 20.29
CA LEU A 58 2.13 -6.29 19.19
C LEU A 58 2.53 -4.83 18.95
N GLN A 59 1.67 -3.87 19.27
CA GLN A 59 1.96 -2.43 19.19
C GLN A 59 2.38 -1.85 20.55
N GLY A 60 2.60 -2.68 21.56
CA GLY A 60 2.97 -2.25 22.92
C GLY A 60 1.82 -1.57 23.70
N VAL A 61 0.59 -1.65 23.18
CA VAL A 61 -0.61 -1.15 23.86
C VAL A 61 -1.21 -2.29 24.67
N ALA A 62 -0.91 -2.29 25.98
CA ALA A 62 -1.35 -3.36 26.88
C ALA A 62 -2.81 -3.22 27.32
N GLU A 63 -3.38 -2.01 27.29
CA GLU A 63 -4.70 -1.72 27.84
C GLU A 63 -5.60 -0.99 26.84
N GLN A 64 -6.88 -1.35 26.83
CA GLN A 64 -7.90 -0.64 26.05
C GLN A 64 -8.18 0.72 26.69
N LYS A 65 -8.14 1.79 25.91
CA LYS A 65 -8.54 3.12 26.35
C LYS A 65 -9.99 3.38 25.97
N VAL A 66 -10.81 3.77 26.94
CA VAL A 66 -12.16 4.28 26.66
C VAL A 66 -12.05 5.67 26.02
N LEU A 67 -12.51 5.78 24.77
CA LEU A 67 -12.52 7.01 23.99
C LEU A 67 -13.86 7.75 24.12
N LEU A 68 -14.95 6.99 24.25
CA LEU A 68 -16.31 7.48 24.48
C LEU A 68 -17.07 6.47 25.33
N ASP A 69 -17.93 6.96 26.21
CA ASP A 69 -18.89 6.18 26.99
C ASP A 69 -20.17 6.99 27.14
N THR A 70 -21.23 6.59 26.44
CA THR A 70 -22.49 7.35 26.39
C THR A 70 -23.70 6.45 26.56
N SER A 71 -24.65 6.93 27.35
CA SER A 71 -26.01 6.39 27.49
C SER A 71 -27.07 7.42 27.07
N ASP A 72 -26.68 8.51 26.42
CA ASP A 72 -27.60 9.56 26.00
C ASP A 72 -28.58 9.02 24.93
N PRO A 73 -29.91 9.05 25.18
CA PRO A 73 -30.88 8.46 24.26
C PRO A 73 -30.85 9.04 22.84
N LEU A 74 -30.61 10.35 22.70
CA LEU A 74 -30.54 10.99 21.39
C LEU A 74 -29.28 10.56 20.62
N SER A 75 -28.14 10.52 21.29
CA SER A 75 -26.89 9.97 20.76
C SER A 75 -27.04 8.51 20.33
N LEU A 76 -27.73 7.67 21.11
CA LEU A 76 -27.97 6.27 20.78
C LEU A 76 -28.90 6.09 19.56
N ILE A 77 -29.92 6.94 19.39
CA ILE A 77 -30.74 6.96 18.18
C ILE A 77 -29.88 7.32 16.96
N ALA A 78 -29.05 8.37 17.08
CA ALA A 78 -28.13 8.77 16.03
C ALA A 78 -27.14 7.64 15.68
N PHE A 79 -26.55 6.98 16.68
CA PHE A 79 -25.63 5.87 16.52
C PHE A 79 -26.25 4.71 15.74
N ARG A 80 -27.46 4.27 16.10
CA ARG A 80 -28.16 3.19 15.37
C ARG A 80 -28.37 3.54 13.90
N ASN A 81 -28.70 4.80 13.60
CA ASN A 81 -28.89 5.27 12.23
C ASN A 81 -27.59 5.32 11.41
N CYS A 82 -26.42 5.29 12.04
CA CYS A 82 -25.13 5.21 11.37
C CYS A 82 -24.76 3.78 10.93
N LEU A 83 -25.42 2.76 11.49
CA LEU A 83 -25.07 1.35 11.28
C LEU A 83 -25.95 0.66 10.24
N ALA A 84 -26.45 1.41 9.26
CA ALA A 84 -27.08 0.82 8.09
C ALA A 84 -26.00 0.10 7.26
N ILE A 85 -26.23 -1.16 6.90
CA ILE A 85 -25.29 -1.98 6.13
C ILE A 85 -25.78 -2.26 4.71
N VAL A 86 -24.86 -2.66 3.83
CA VAL A 86 -25.15 -3.20 2.50
C VAL A 86 -25.34 -4.72 2.63
N GLU A 87 -26.53 -5.23 2.32
CA GLU A 87 -26.87 -6.66 2.33
C GLU A 87 -26.69 -7.27 0.94
N ASP A 88 -25.48 -7.17 0.41
CA ASP A 88 -25.11 -7.71 -0.92
C ASP A 88 -23.94 -8.69 -0.76
N PRO A 89 -24.13 -10.00 -1.05
CA PRO A 89 -23.08 -11.00 -1.00
C PRO A 89 -21.83 -10.66 -1.81
N ASP A 90 -21.97 -9.92 -2.92
CA ASP A 90 -20.82 -9.51 -3.74
C ASP A 90 -19.93 -8.47 -3.04
N THR A 91 -20.46 -7.81 -2.00
CA THR A 91 -19.73 -6.84 -1.17
C THR A 91 -19.14 -7.47 0.10
N PHE A 92 -19.48 -8.73 0.40
CA PHE A 92 -19.01 -9.39 1.61
C PHE A 92 -17.52 -9.72 1.52
N GLY A 93 -16.81 -9.42 2.59
CA GLY A 93 -15.37 -9.64 2.70
C GLY A 93 -14.96 -9.85 4.14
N HIS A 94 -13.66 -10.05 4.34
CA HIS A 94 -13.07 -10.15 5.68
C HIS A 94 -11.70 -9.50 5.68
N CYS A 95 -11.54 -8.41 6.44
CA CYS A 95 -10.25 -7.81 6.68
C CYS A 95 -9.38 -8.68 7.59
N MET A 96 -8.10 -8.84 7.29
CA MET A 96 -7.18 -9.53 8.21
C MET A 96 -6.71 -8.67 9.40
N CYS A 97 -7.15 -7.42 9.47
CA CYS A 97 -6.96 -6.52 10.59
C CYS A 97 -7.94 -6.81 11.73
N CYS A 98 -7.63 -6.35 12.95
CA CYS A 98 -8.52 -6.49 14.11
C CYS A 98 -9.59 -5.38 14.21
N GLY A 99 -9.52 -4.38 13.33
CA GLY A 99 -10.30 -3.14 13.44
C GLY A 99 -9.84 -2.25 14.59
N ASP A 100 -10.12 -0.95 14.49
CA ASP A 100 -9.94 0.05 15.53
C ASP A 100 -10.76 1.31 15.16
N PRO A 101 -11.56 1.89 16.08
CA PRO A 101 -11.92 1.41 17.42
C PRO A 101 -12.86 0.21 17.44
N HIS A 102 -13.07 -0.31 18.64
CA HIS A 102 -14.13 -1.27 18.94
C HIS A 102 -15.33 -0.54 19.55
N LEU A 103 -16.53 -0.90 19.09
CA LEU A 103 -17.82 -0.41 19.58
C LEU A 103 -18.41 -1.46 20.50
N GLN A 104 -18.31 -1.25 21.81
CA GLN A 104 -18.90 -2.13 22.82
C GLN A 104 -20.34 -1.69 23.10
N LEU A 105 -21.28 -2.62 22.94
CA LEU A 105 -22.71 -2.38 23.02
C LEU A 105 -23.26 -3.00 24.30
N TYR A 106 -23.97 -2.23 25.12
CA TYR A 106 -24.41 -2.67 26.46
C TYR A 106 -25.92 -2.53 26.66
N ALA A 107 -26.50 -3.45 27.45
CA ALA A 107 -27.80 -3.33 28.10
C ALA A 107 -27.58 -3.11 29.61
N GLY A 108 -27.70 -1.86 30.08
CA GLY A 108 -27.21 -1.47 31.40
C GLY A 108 -25.71 -1.69 31.52
N ASP A 109 -25.31 -2.58 32.42
CA ASP A 109 -23.90 -2.97 32.62
C ASP A 109 -23.53 -4.28 31.91
N ARG A 110 -24.49 -4.95 31.26
CA ARG A 110 -24.25 -6.20 30.54
C ARG A 110 -23.76 -5.91 29.11
N LEU A 111 -22.55 -6.36 28.78
CA LEU A 111 -22.04 -6.33 27.40
C LEU A 111 -22.85 -7.30 26.53
N LEU A 112 -23.44 -6.79 25.45
CA LEU A 112 -24.20 -7.57 24.47
C LEU A 112 -23.29 -8.04 23.32
N ALA A 113 -22.48 -7.13 22.79
CA ALA A 113 -21.58 -7.39 21.68
C ALA A 113 -20.44 -6.37 21.64
N THR A 114 -19.36 -6.75 20.96
CA THR A 114 -18.29 -5.83 20.54
C THR A 114 -18.25 -5.85 19.02
N LEU A 115 -18.35 -4.68 18.39
CA LEU A 115 -18.19 -4.53 16.96
C LEU A 115 -16.81 -3.96 16.64
N GLY A 116 -16.02 -4.65 15.83
CA GLY A 116 -14.77 -4.07 15.30
C GLY A 116 -15.09 -3.07 14.20
N TYR A 117 -14.50 -1.87 14.20
CA TYR A 117 -14.62 -0.92 13.10
C TYR A 117 -13.41 -1.02 12.17
N HIS A 118 -13.66 -1.22 10.87
CA HIS A 118 -12.63 -1.54 9.90
C HIS A 118 -12.54 -0.44 8.83
N HIS A 119 -11.33 0.14 8.75
CA HIS A 119 -10.89 1.01 7.66
C HIS A 119 -11.81 2.20 7.32
N GLY A 120 -12.63 2.63 8.27
CA GLY A 120 -13.55 3.73 8.03
C GLY A 120 -14.85 3.34 7.33
N PHE A 121 -15.08 2.07 6.98
CA PHE A 121 -16.24 1.71 6.14
C PHE A 121 -16.97 0.42 6.46
N ALA A 122 -16.42 -0.47 7.29
CA ALA A 122 -17.07 -1.73 7.63
C ALA A 122 -17.08 -1.98 9.13
N ILE A 123 -18.02 -2.83 9.58
CA ILE A 123 -18.08 -3.32 10.96
C ILE A 123 -18.00 -4.85 10.98
N ARG A 124 -17.32 -5.40 11.99
CA ARG A 124 -17.23 -6.84 12.26
C ARG A 124 -17.99 -7.20 13.51
N TRP A 125 -18.75 -8.29 13.46
CA TRP A 125 -19.34 -8.92 14.62
C TRP A 125 -19.05 -10.42 14.59
N ASP A 126 -18.59 -10.99 15.70
CA ASP A 126 -18.24 -12.43 15.79
C ASP A 126 -19.43 -13.37 15.51
N ALA A 127 -20.67 -12.86 15.53
CA ALA A 127 -21.85 -13.62 15.13
C ALA A 127 -22.01 -13.75 13.60
N TRP A 128 -21.19 -13.03 12.82
CA TRP A 128 -21.19 -13.04 11.36
C TRP A 128 -19.92 -13.67 10.81
N LYS A 129 -20.03 -14.20 9.60
CA LYS A 129 -18.87 -14.65 8.84
C LYS A 129 -18.09 -13.50 8.23
N HIS A 130 -18.80 -12.52 7.67
CA HIS A 130 -18.21 -11.42 6.91
C HIS A 130 -18.29 -10.08 7.65
N ASP A 131 -17.38 -9.18 7.29
CA ASP A 131 -17.47 -7.77 7.66
C ASP A 131 -18.64 -7.14 6.89
N ALA A 132 -19.47 -6.38 7.59
CA ALA A 132 -20.60 -5.69 7.01
C ALA A 132 -20.17 -4.29 6.55
N VAL A 133 -20.25 -4.02 5.25
CA VAL A 133 -19.99 -2.69 4.69
C VAL A 133 -21.11 -1.75 5.10
N LEU A 134 -20.76 -0.58 5.63
CA LEU A 134 -21.70 0.47 5.97
C LEU A 134 -22.21 1.14 4.70
N LYS A 135 -23.52 1.38 4.62
CA LYS A 135 -24.15 2.07 3.49
C LYS A 135 -23.69 3.53 3.37
N GLU A 136 -23.46 4.18 4.51
CA GLU A 136 -23.01 5.56 4.59
C GLU A 136 -21.85 5.67 5.60
N PRO A 137 -20.63 5.23 5.20
CA PRO A 137 -19.51 5.05 6.12
C PRO A 137 -19.13 6.34 6.87
N ASP A 138 -19.26 7.49 6.21
CA ASP A 138 -18.97 8.79 6.81
C ASP A 138 -19.90 9.15 7.98
N ARG A 139 -21.12 8.60 8.06
CA ARG A 139 -22.06 8.92 9.16
C ARG A 139 -21.56 8.43 10.52
N LEU A 140 -20.92 7.26 10.56
CA LEU A 140 -20.36 6.75 11.82
C LEU A 140 -19.12 7.56 12.23
N LEU A 141 -18.29 7.96 11.27
CA LEU A 141 -17.13 8.84 11.49
C LEU A 141 -17.57 10.21 12.01
N ASP A 142 -18.64 10.80 11.45
CA ASP A 142 -19.21 12.06 11.91
C ASP A 142 -19.78 11.94 13.32
N TRP A 143 -20.51 10.85 13.60
CA TRP A 143 -21.02 10.59 14.94
C TRP A 143 -19.88 10.47 15.97
N MET A 144 -18.82 9.71 15.65
CA MET A 144 -17.65 9.58 16.52
C MET A 144 -16.95 10.94 16.73
N THR A 145 -16.76 11.70 15.66
CA THR A 145 -16.15 13.05 15.69
C THR A 145 -16.95 14.01 16.56
N ALA A 146 -18.29 14.02 16.43
CA ALA A 146 -19.18 14.85 17.23
C ALA A 146 -19.13 14.53 18.74
N HIS A 147 -18.68 13.32 19.08
CA HIS A 147 -18.47 12.86 20.46
C HIS A 147 -16.99 12.88 20.89
N GLY A 148 -16.12 13.57 20.15
CA GLY A 148 -14.70 13.78 20.51
C GLY A 148 -13.74 12.65 20.09
N VAL A 149 -14.22 11.65 19.35
CA VAL A 149 -13.39 10.54 18.84
C VAL A 149 -12.94 10.86 17.42
N HIS A 150 -11.85 11.61 17.30
CA HIS A 150 -11.35 12.13 16.01
C HIS A 150 -10.42 11.19 15.24
N GLY A 151 -9.79 10.22 15.90
CA GLY A 151 -8.77 9.35 15.31
C GLY A 151 -9.21 8.68 14.00
N PRO A 152 -10.34 7.96 13.98
CA PRO A 152 -10.79 7.25 12.77
C PRO A 152 -11.04 8.16 11.56
N ARG A 153 -11.60 9.36 11.78
CA ARG A 153 -11.80 10.35 10.71
C ARG A 153 -10.45 10.80 10.15
N GLY A 154 -9.49 11.11 11.02
CA GLY A 154 -8.14 11.51 10.62
C GLY A 154 -7.44 10.45 9.75
N GLU A 155 -7.52 9.18 10.14
CA GLU A 155 -6.93 8.08 9.37
C GLU A 155 -7.54 7.92 7.97
N VAL A 156 -8.87 8.02 7.87
CA VAL A 156 -9.59 7.95 6.58
C VAL A 156 -9.19 9.13 5.69
N ASP A 157 -9.13 10.34 6.23
CA ASP A 157 -8.77 11.54 5.48
C ASP A 157 -7.29 11.51 5.05
N GLU A 158 -6.39 10.98 5.88
CA GLU A 158 -5.00 10.71 5.50
C GLU A 158 -4.87 9.64 4.42
N SER A 159 -5.67 8.57 4.50
CA SER A 159 -5.72 7.53 3.49
C SER A 159 -6.20 8.08 2.14
N ARG A 160 -7.29 8.87 2.13
CA ARG A 160 -7.82 9.57 0.95
C ARG A 160 -6.76 10.50 0.33
N ARG A 161 -6.12 11.35 1.15
CA ARG A 161 -5.03 12.24 0.68
C ARG A 161 -3.86 11.47 0.07
N ARG A 162 -3.44 10.35 0.69
CA ARG A 162 -2.39 9.48 0.14
C ARG A 162 -2.82 8.84 -1.18
N ALA A 163 -4.07 8.38 -1.30
CA ALA A 163 -4.58 7.80 -2.53
C ALA A 163 -4.62 8.83 -3.68
N GLU A 164 -5.08 10.06 -3.41
CA GLU A 164 -5.09 11.16 -4.37
C GLU A 164 -3.68 11.57 -4.81
N GLU A 165 -2.73 11.64 -3.87
CA GLU A 165 -1.32 11.89 -4.17
C GLU A 165 -0.72 10.77 -5.02
N SER A 166 -0.94 9.50 -4.66
CA SER A 166 -0.51 8.35 -5.45
C SER A 166 -1.11 8.34 -6.85
N ALA A 167 -2.38 8.70 -7.01
CA ALA A 167 -3.03 8.81 -8.32
C ALA A 167 -2.38 9.91 -9.18
N ARG A 168 -2.13 11.10 -8.60
CA ARG A 168 -1.42 12.19 -9.28
C ARG A 168 0.01 11.78 -9.67
N GLN A 169 0.71 11.04 -8.82
CA GLN A 169 2.04 10.51 -9.11
C GLN A 169 2.01 9.49 -10.26
N ALA A 170 1.03 8.58 -10.25
CA ALA A 170 0.83 7.62 -11.35
C ALA A 170 0.55 8.34 -12.68
N GLU A 171 -0.29 9.38 -12.69
CA GLU A 171 -0.54 10.19 -13.89
C GLU A 171 0.72 10.89 -14.42
N CYS A 172 1.53 11.48 -13.52
CA CYS A 172 2.82 12.09 -13.89
C CYS A 172 3.78 11.05 -14.48
N TRP A 173 3.86 9.86 -13.87
CA TRP A 173 4.66 8.75 -14.34
C TRP A 173 4.24 8.27 -15.73
N LEU A 174 2.94 8.09 -15.95
CA LEU A 174 2.35 7.72 -17.26
C LEU A 174 2.65 8.76 -18.34
N ARG A 175 2.67 10.04 -17.98
CA ARG A 175 2.99 11.14 -18.90
C ARG A 175 4.46 11.11 -19.32
N ALA A 176 5.35 10.80 -18.38
CA ALA A 176 6.79 10.66 -18.62
C ALA A 176 7.15 9.34 -19.34
N MET A 177 6.26 8.34 -19.29
CA MET A 177 6.45 7.08 -19.99
C MET A 177 6.63 7.30 -21.49
N PRO A 178 7.65 6.67 -22.11
CA PRO A 178 7.81 6.71 -23.56
C PRO A 178 6.54 6.23 -24.25
N THR A 179 6.07 6.98 -25.25
CA THR A 179 4.79 6.72 -25.91
C THR A 179 4.71 5.32 -26.52
N CYS A 180 5.84 4.77 -26.99
CA CYS A 180 5.95 3.41 -27.52
C CYS A 180 5.72 2.31 -26.46
N LEU A 181 5.83 2.63 -25.16
CA LEU A 181 5.65 1.67 -24.06
C LEU A 181 4.25 1.72 -23.44
N ARG A 182 3.45 2.76 -23.71
CA ARG A 182 2.09 2.92 -23.16
C ARG A 182 1.14 1.75 -23.44
N PRO A 183 1.19 1.07 -24.62
CA PRO A 183 0.33 -0.08 -24.87
C PRO A 183 0.54 -1.25 -23.91
N PHE A 184 1.66 -1.29 -23.18
CA PHE A 184 2.02 -2.37 -22.26
C PHE A 184 1.69 -2.03 -20.79
N TRP A 185 1.04 -0.90 -20.50
CA TRP A 185 0.83 -0.40 -19.14
C TRP A 185 0.21 -1.44 -18.20
N GLU A 186 -0.90 -2.06 -18.60
CA GLU A 186 -1.62 -3.07 -17.80
C GLU A 186 -0.75 -4.31 -17.51
N GLU A 187 0.29 -4.57 -18.33
CA GLU A 187 1.19 -5.70 -18.15
C GLU A 187 2.35 -5.37 -17.19
N MET A 188 2.60 -4.09 -16.89
CA MET A 188 3.77 -3.63 -16.14
C MET A 188 3.77 -4.05 -14.66
N ASP A 189 2.63 -4.48 -14.11
CA ASP A 189 2.63 -5.11 -12.78
C ASP A 189 3.45 -6.41 -12.77
N ASN A 190 3.53 -7.09 -13.92
CA ASN A 190 4.43 -8.22 -14.16
C ASN A 190 5.86 -7.77 -14.56
N HIS A 191 6.36 -6.68 -13.98
CA HIS A 191 7.69 -6.07 -14.22
C HIS A 191 8.92 -7.00 -14.07
N ARG A 192 8.74 -8.27 -13.72
CA ARG A 192 9.82 -9.28 -13.66
C ARG A 192 9.77 -10.26 -14.82
N ASP A 193 8.75 -10.21 -15.67
CA ASP A 193 8.61 -11.11 -16.81
C ASP A 193 9.64 -10.78 -17.92
N PRO A 194 10.58 -11.70 -18.22
CA PRO A 194 11.54 -11.49 -19.30
C PRO A 194 10.90 -11.40 -20.68
N ALA A 195 9.72 -12.00 -20.91
CA ALA A 195 9.02 -11.90 -22.18
C ALA A 195 8.48 -10.48 -22.41
N LEU A 196 7.89 -9.86 -21.38
CA LEU A 196 7.53 -8.45 -21.38
C LEU A 196 8.74 -7.55 -21.65
N HIS A 197 9.88 -7.77 -20.97
CA HIS A 197 11.08 -6.96 -21.20
C HIS A 197 11.56 -6.96 -22.65
N ARG A 198 11.52 -8.12 -23.33
CA ARG A 198 11.89 -8.20 -24.76
C ARG A 198 10.99 -7.33 -25.62
N ARG A 199 9.66 -7.42 -25.44
CA ARG A 199 8.68 -6.63 -26.18
C ARG A 199 8.86 -5.12 -25.93
N LEU A 200 9.11 -4.72 -24.68
CA LEU A 200 9.39 -3.33 -24.34
C LEU A 200 10.67 -2.81 -25.01
N LEU A 201 11.76 -3.59 -24.99
CA LEU A 201 13.01 -3.22 -25.67
C LEU A 201 12.86 -3.13 -27.19
N GLU A 202 12.07 -4.03 -27.80
CA GLU A 202 11.75 -3.99 -29.23
C GLU A 202 10.98 -2.72 -29.60
N ALA A 203 9.94 -2.38 -28.83
CA ALA A 203 9.18 -1.15 -29.02
C ALA A 203 10.06 0.10 -28.85
N LEU A 204 10.94 0.11 -27.85
CA LEU A 204 11.88 1.22 -27.61
C LEU A 204 12.86 1.38 -28.78
N ARG A 205 13.45 0.29 -29.26
CA ARG A 205 14.36 0.29 -30.43
C ARG A 205 13.69 0.75 -31.72
N ALA A 206 12.44 0.35 -31.93
CA ALA A 206 11.66 0.80 -33.09
C ALA A 206 11.40 2.31 -33.04
N SER A 207 11.18 2.87 -31.85
CA SER A 207 10.92 4.30 -31.65
C SER A 207 12.17 5.19 -31.65
N SER A 208 13.31 4.65 -31.20
CA SER A 208 14.58 5.36 -31.11
C SER A 208 15.71 4.37 -31.38
N PRO A 209 16.33 4.36 -32.57
CA PRO A 209 17.34 3.36 -32.92
C PRO A 209 18.65 3.47 -32.12
N SER A 210 18.96 4.65 -31.57
CA SER A 210 20.19 4.94 -30.85
C SER A 210 20.14 4.36 -29.42
N PRO A 211 21.02 3.41 -29.05
CA PRO A 211 21.03 2.85 -27.71
C PRO A 211 21.31 3.89 -26.60
N ALA A 212 22.05 4.95 -26.92
CA ALA A 212 22.31 6.04 -25.98
C ALA A 212 21.03 6.84 -25.70
N ASP A 213 20.24 7.13 -26.74
CA ASP A 213 18.98 7.87 -26.61
C ASP A 213 17.91 7.01 -25.92
N GLN A 214 17.90 5.70 -26.18
CA GLN A 214 17.07 4.73 -25.43
C GLN A 214 17.41 4.76 -23.93
N ALA A 215 18.71 4.69 -23.58
CA ALA A 215 19.15 4.74 -22.19
C ALA A 215 18.78 6.06 -21.50
N LEU A 216 19.01 7.20 -22.16
CA LEU A 216 18.63 8.52 -21.67
C LEU A 216 17.11 8.65 -21.52
N THR A 217 16.33 8.04 -22.42
CA THR A 217 14.86 7.99 -22.30
C THR A 217 14.43 7.21 -21.05
N LEU A 218 15.03 6.03 -20.82
CA LEU A 218 14.75 5.21 -19.64
C LEU A 218 15.19 5.87 -18.33
N PHE A 219 16.34 6.55 -18.32
CA PHE A 219 16.75 7.36 -17.18
C PHE A 219 15.78 8.52 -16.93
N GLY A 220 15.34 9.20 -17.98
CA GLY A 220 14.37 10.29 -17.86
C GLY A 220 13.04 9.82 -17.27
N TRP A 221 12.55 8.66 -17.72
CA TRP A 221 11.35 8.03 -17.18
C TRP A 221 11.54 7.59 -15.72
N LEU A 222 12.63 6.89 -15.41
CA LEU A 222 12.94 6.48 -14.04
C LEU A 222 13.07 7.65 -13.05
N GLY A 223 13.66 8.75 -13.50
CA GLY A 223 13.81 9.97 -12.70
C GLY A 223 12.54 10.79 -12.51
N SER A 224 11.46 10.45 -13.24
CA SER A 224 10.15 11.08 -13.05
C SER A 224 9.38 10.51 -11.85
N GLY A 225 9.84 9.39 -11.29
CA GLY A 225 9.26 8.78 -10.10
C GLY A 225 9.44 9.66 -8.87
N VAL A 226 8.41 9.71 -8.03
CA VAL A 226 8.36 10.56 -6.84
C VAL A 226 8.51 9.68 -5.59
N GLY A 227 9.14 10.21 -4.56
CA GLY A 227 9.26 9.53 -3.27
C GLY A 227 10.56 8.75 -3.07
N PRO A 228 10.60 7.88 -2.05
CA PRO A 228 11.80 7.16 -1.64
C PRO A 228 12.16 6.04 -2.63
N TRP A 229 13.46 5.88 -2.89
CA TRP A 229 13.99 4.78 -3.71
C TRP A 229 13.90 3.41 -3.03
N SER A 230 13.46 3.32 -1.78
CA SER A 230 13.24 2.06 -1.04
C SER A 230 11.81 1.54 -1.03
N GLY A 231 10.82 2.34 -1.45
CA GLY A 231 9.40 2.00 -1.33
C GLY A 231 8.58 2.73 -2.38
N TYR A 232 8.64 2.21 -3.60
CA TYR A 232 8.00 2.78 -4.78
C TYR A 232 7.05 1.76 -5.43
N PRO A 233 6.06 2.20 -6.23
CA PRO A 233 5.16 1.30 -6.94
C PRO A 233 5.90 0.32 -7.84
N SER A 234 5.46 -0.95 -7.89
CA SER A 234 6.10 -2.04 -8.63
C SER A 234 6.44 -1.69 -10.08
N TYR A 235 5.52 -1.02 -10.79
CA TYR A 235 5.70 -0.60 -12.18
C TYR A 235 6.91 0.33 -12.40
N GLU A 236 7.36 1.08 -11.38
CA GLU A 236 8.56 1.92 -11.52
C GLU A 236 9.85 1.10 -11.62
N SER A 237 9.78 -0.19 -11.32
CA SER A 237 10.88 -1.14 -11.53
C SER A 237 11.15 -1.41 -13.01
N VAL A 238 10.22 -1.12 -13.92
CA VAL A 238 10.36 -1.44 -15.34
C VAL A 238 11.58 -0.77 -15.98
N PRO A 239 11.74 0.57 -15.96
CA PRO A 239 12.97 1.18 -16.50
C PRO A 239 14.22 0.72 -15.73
N LEU A 240 14.08 0.41 -14.43
CA LEU A 240 14.93 -0.50 -13.63
C LEU A 240 15.56 -1.63 -14.44
N GLN A 241 14.69 -2.59 -14.74
CA GLN A 241 15.05 -3.85 -15.37
C GLN A 241 15.51 -3.65 -16.81
N LEU A 242 14.89 -2.73 -17.56
CA LEU A 242 15.27 -2.48 -18.95
C LEU A 242 16.71 -1.93 -19.07
N LEU A 243 17.13 -1.05 -18.16
CA LEU A 243 18.49 -0.50 -18.14
C LEU A 243 19.55 -1.58 -17.86
N LEU A 244 19.22 -2.68 -17.17
CA LEU A 244 20.15 -3.81 -16.94
C LEU A 244 20.55 -4.53 -18.24
N TYR A 245 19.77 -4.42 -19.31
CA TYR A 245 20.12 -5.01 -20.62
C TYR A 245 21.18 -4.20 -21.39
N TYR A 246 21.52 -2.99 -20.94
CA TYR A 246 22.56 -2.18 -21.56
C TYR A 246 23.93 -2.42 -20.89
N PRO A 247 25.05 -2.33 -21.63
CA PRO A 247 26.38 -2.31 -21.04
C PRO A 247 26.58 -1.04 -20.20
N THR A 248 27.18 -1.17 -19.00
CA THR A 248 27.41 -0.01 -18.12
C THR A 248 28.24 1.09 -18.79
N GLN A 249 29.22 0.73 -19.61
CA GLN A 249 30.04 1.72 -20.35
C GLN A 249 29.19 2.54 -21.32
N LEU A 250 28.15 1.95 -21.92
CA LEU A 250 27.23 2.65 -22.81
C LEU A 250 26.38 3.65 -22.03
N LEU A 251 25.86 3.23 -20.87
CA LEU A 251 25.08 4.09 -19.97
C LEU A 251 25.91 5.28 -19.48
N VAL A 252 27.14 5.03 -19.03
CA VAL A 252 28.08 6.09 -18.61
C VAL A 252 28.38 7.02 -19.79
N LYS A 253 28.72 6.49 -20.96
CA LYS A 253 29.00 7.29 -22.15
C LYS A 253 27.82 8.17 -22.54
N ALA A 254 26.59 7.65 -22.48
CA ALA A 254 25.39 8.42 -22.79
C ALA A 254 25.24 9.63 -21.85
N LEU A 255 25.51 9.46 -20.55
CA LEU A 255 25.41 10.52 -19.54
C LEU A 255 26.56 11.54 -19.59
N THR A 256 27.74 11.15 -20.11
CA THR A 256 28.92 12.03 -20.20
C THR A 256 29.07 12.72 -21.56
N ALA A 257 28.57 12.10 -22.64
CA ALA A 257 28.67 12.63 -24.00
C ALA A 257 27.49 13.52 -24.40
N SER A 258 26.51 13.70 -23.51
CA SER A 258 25.34 14.55 -23.70
C SER A 258 25.20 15.54 -22.54
N GLU A 259 24.26 16.49 -22.68
CA GLU A 259 23.76 17.30 -21.59
C GLU A 259 22.44 16.68 -21.07
N PRO A 260 22.50 15.69 -20.17
CA PRO A 260 21.30 15.04 -19.66
C PRO A 260 20.45 16.02 -18.86
N THR A 261 19.14 15.88 -19.00
CA THR A 261 18.17 16.67 -18.24
C THR A 261 18.24 16.33 -16.74
N ALA A 262 17.66 17.18 -15.90
CA ALA A 262 17.58 16.92 -14.47
C ALA A 262 16.93 15.56 -14.15
N SER A 263 15.83 15.22 -14.83
CA SER A 263 15.17 13.92 -14.66
C SER A 263 16.08 12.75 -15.05
N GLN A 264 16.84 12.88 -16.14
CA GLN A 264 17.78 11.84 -16.59
C GLN A 264 18.90 11.62 -15.56
N ILE A 265 19.46 12.69 -14.99
CA ILE A 265 20.47 12.56 -13.95
C ILE A 265 19.89 11.95 -12.67
N VAL A 266 18.67 12.34 -12.25
CA VAL A 266 17.99 11.74 -11.08
C VAL A 266 17.72 10.25 -11.32
N GLY A 267 17.24 9.87 -12.51
CA GLY A 267 17.01 8.47 -12.85
C GLY A 267 18.30 7.67 -12.89
N ALA A 268 19.39 8.23 -13.42
CA ALA A 268 20.70 7.59 -13.36
C ALA A 268 21.20 7.42 -11.92
N ALA A 269 20.99 8.42 -11.06
CA ALA A 269 21.34 8.35 -9.64
C ALA A 269 20.52 7.27 -8.91
N ARG A 270 19.24 7.13 -9.26
CA ARG A 270 18.40 6.04 -8.74
C ARG A 270 18.92 4.69 -9.22
N TYR A 271 19.21 4.54 -10.52
CA TYR A 271 19.68 3.29 -11.12
C TYR A 271 21.00 2.78 -10.54
N PHE A 272 22.04 3.61 -10.52
CA PHE A 272 23.35 3.14 -10.06
C PHE A 272 23.40 2.92 -8.54
N ALA A 273 22.46 3.50 -7.76
CA ALA A 273 22.31 3.25 -6.33
C ALA A 273 21.42 2.02 -6.01
N ASP A 274 20.72 1.49 -7.01
CA ASP A 274 19.77 0.40 -6.83
C ASP A 274 20.44 -0.93 -6.41
N TRP A 275 19.67 -1.81 -5.79
CA TRP A 275 20.17 -3.12 -5.38
C TRP A 275 20.37 -4.07 -6.58
N ASP A 276 19.46 -4.08 -7.56
CA ASP A 276 19.52 -4.99 -8.72
C ASP A 276 20.74 -4.68 -9.59
N PHE A 277 21.06 -3.40 -9.80
CA PHE A 277 22.30 -3.01 -10.49
C PHE A 277 23.52 -3.59 -9.77
N ARG A 278 23.62 -3.42 -8.45
CA ARG A 278 24.77 -3.91 -7.67
C ARG A 278 24.87 -5.44 -7.66
N GLN A 279 23.76 -6.16 -7.74
CA GLN A 279 23.77 -7.62 -7.78
C GLN A 279 24.03 -8.18 -9.18
N THR A 280 23.48 -7.54 -10.20
CA THR A 280 23.53 -8.03 -11.58
C THR A 280 24.82 -7.58 -12.29
N LYS A 281 25.29 -6.37 -11.99
CA LYS A 281 26.47 -5.73 -12.58
C LYS A 281 27.56 -5.56 -11.50
N LYS A 282 27.87 -6.65 -10.79
CA LYS A 282 28.84 -6.64 -9.67
C LYS A 282 30.19 -6.09 -10.14
N GLY A 283 30.63 -4.99 -9.52
CA GLY A 283 31.90 -4.34 -9.80
C GLY A 283 31.83 -3.21 -10.84
N ASP A 284 30.74 -3.09 -11.60
CA ASP A 284 30.58 -2.06 -12.63
C ASP A 284 30.48 -0.65 -12.05
N SER A 285 30.23 -0.49 -10.75
CA SER A 285 30.29 0.81 -10.07
C SER A 285 31.66 1.49 -10.19
N ARG A 286 32.73 0.72 -10.45
CA ARG A 286 34.09 1.24 -10.72
C ARG A 286 34.22 1.89 -12.09
N LEU A 287 33.28 1.65 -13.01
CA LEU A 287 33.26 2.24 -14.35
C LEU A 287 32.70 3.66 -14.35
N LEU A 288 32.12 4.12 -13.24
CA LEU A 288 31.59 5.48 -13.11
C LEU A 288 32.74 6.46 -12.81
N PRO A 289 32.98 7.47 -13.67
CA PRO A 289 33.95 8.53 -13.40
C PRO A 289 33.60 9.30 -12.12
N ALA A 290 34.62 9.87 -11.45
CA ALA A 290 34.43 10.60 -10.20
C ALA A 290 33.49 11.81 -10.36
N GLU A 291 33.62 12.53 -11.48
CA GLU A 291 32.79 13.67 -11.82
C GLU A 291 31.32 13.26 -12.01
N LEU A 292 31.08 12.08 -12.60
CA LEU A 292 29.73 11.55 -12.74
C LEU A 292 29.15 11.17 -11.37
N LYS A 293 29.91 10.45 -10.53
CA LYS A 293 29.47 10.09 -9.16
C LYS A 293 29.06 11.31 -8.35
N GLN A 294 29.84 12.39 -8.43
CA GLN A 294 29.54 13.65 -7.76
C GLN A 294 28.21 14.24 -8.25
N ARG A 295 28.01 14.32 -9.58
CA ARG A 295 26.75 14.80 -10.17
C ARG A 295 25.54 13.95 -9.75
N LEU A 296 25.68 12.62 -9.70
CA LEU A 296 24.60 11.73 -9.27
C LEU A 296 24.26 11.92 -7.78
N LEU A 297 25.28 12.13 -6.93
CA LEU A 297 25.09 12.42 -5.52
C LEU A 297 24.38 13.76 -5.28
N GLU A 298 24.78 14.79 -6.02
CA GLU A 298 24.14 16.12 -5.98
C GLU A 298 22.68 16.05 -6.41
N ALA A 299 22.39 15.33 -7.49
CA ALA A 299 21.01 15.15 -7.93
C ALA A 299 20.14 14.39 -6.91
N ALA A 300 20.70 13.40 -6.22
CA ALA A 300 19.99 12.75 -5.11
C ALA A 300 19.69 13.74 -3.97
N ALA A 301 20.62 14.66 -3.67
CA ALA A 301 20.43 15.69 -2.66
C ALA A 301 19.32 16.68 -3.02
N VAL A 302 19.20 17.05 -4.31
CA VAL A 302 18.14 17.95 -4.80
C VAL A 302 16.74 17.38 -4.57
N THR A 303 16.58 16.04 -4.49
CA THR A 303 15.27 15.43 -4.21
C THR A 303 14.74 15.77 -2.81
N GLY A 304 15.59 16.18 -1.87
CA GLY A 304 15.20 16.47 -0.48
C GLY A 304 14.76 15.24 0.33
N ILE A 305 14.85 14.03 -0.23
CA ILE A 305 14.36 12.80 0.41
C ILE A 305 15.53 12.06 1.06
N ALA A 306 15.45 11.88 2.39
CA ALA A 306 16.53 11.29 3.19
C ALA A 306 16.95 9.88 2.71
N ASP A 307 15.99 9.04 2.30
CA ASP A 307 16.26 7.69 1.76
C ASP A 307 17.10 7.75 0.48
N ASN A 308 16.75 8.65 -0.45
CA ASN A 308 17.46 8.83 -1.73
C ASN A 308 18.90 9.25 -1.49
N VAL A 309 19.11 10.23 -0.59
CA VAL A 309 20.44 10.72 -0.21
C VAL A 309 21.26 9.63 0.47
N ALA A 310 20.69 8.89 1.41
CA ALA A 310 21.39 7.82 2.12
C ALA A 310 21.86 6.72 1.16
N ARG A 311 21.01 6.33 0.20
CA ARG A 311 21.34 5.34 -0.83
C ARG A 311 22.41 5.84 -1.79
N ALA A 312 22.29 7.08 -2.26
CA ALA A 312 23.28 7.71 -3.12
C ALA A 312 24.65 7.82 -2.43
N ARG A 313 24.71 8.25 -1.17
CA ARG A 313 25.95 8.28 -0.38
C ARG A 313 26.59 6.90 -0.30
N LYS A 314 25.80 5.87 0.02
CA LYS A 314 26.30 4.48 0.06
C LYS A 314 26.82 3.99 -1.29
N ALA A 315 26.26 4.47 -2.39
CA ALA A 315 26.65 4.05 -3.74
C ALA A 315 27.85 4.82 -4.30
N TYR A 316 28.00 6.10 -3.95
CA TYR A 316 28.91 7.03 -4.64
C TYR A 316 30.02 7.64 -3.80
N ALA A 317 29.97 7.54 -2.46
CA ALA A 317 30.97 8.16 -1.57
C ALA A 317 32.34 7.43 -1.56
N GLY A 318 32.62 6.60 -2.55
CA GLY A 318 33.88 5.85 -2.73
C GLY A 318 34.55 6.20 -4.05
#